data_AF-A0ABD6F1U0-F1
#
_entry.id   AF-A0ABD6F1U0-F1
#
_cell.length_a   1.000
_cell.length_b   1.000
_cell.length_c   1.000
_cell.angle_alpha   90.00
_cell.angle_beta   90.00
_cell.angle_gamma   90.00
#
_symmetry.space_group_name_H-M   'P 1'
#
loop_
_entity.id
_entity.type
_entity.pdbx_description
1 polymer ?
#
loop_
_entity_poly.entity_id
_entity_poly.type
_entity_poly.pdbx_seq_one_letter_code
_entity_poly.pdbx_strand_id
1 'polypeptide(L)'
;MKNSGERVRFHARCMGMCPVAEVAFRRKNNLIHILETDAAITLEKKSSCDEVCETSRAPKCNPNRMVKEYTRSAAGRGSCHPESVRPYPVLLNTVRYLLGLQKENVTVDWATVYGFICDRLRAVRFDMTVQRMNVENSLSLLETMIPFYISTFYECERNPFPTYDRHLHMQQLKECFSLWRASVDRSTSVDIRIAICFLLWNALAVESLALLHSWKVRLPIELSYFVEDVILSIRMNNFVRFFRLLEKQADPLISC
;
A
#
# COMPACT_ATOMS: atom_id res chain seq x y z
N MET A 1 11.29 43.74 -10.69
CA MET A 1 11.40 42.81 -9.54
C MET A 1 10.03 42.20 -9.28
N LYS A 2 9.75 40.98 -9.77
CA LYS A 2 8.47 40.29 -9.56
C LYS A 2 8.60 39.41 -8.31
N ASN A 3 7.66 39.58 -7.38
CA ASN A 3 7.52 38.83 -6.13
C ASN A 3 7.77 37.34 -6.35
N SER A 4 8.79 36.81 -5.68
CA SER A 4 8.99 35.39 -5.42
C SER A 4 7.80 34.91 -4.58
N GLY A 5 6.79 34.33 -5.26
CA GLY A 5 5.57 33.83 -4.65
C GLY A 5 5.87 32.80 -3.57
N GLU A 6 5.60 33.16 -2.33
CA GLU A 6 5.63 32.28 -1.18
C GLU A 6 4.58 31.19 -1.39
N ARG A 7 5.02 29.97 -1.73
CA ARG A 7 4.11 28.84 -1.95
C ARG A 7 3.49 28.48 -0.60
N VAL A 8 2.22 28.83 -0.41
CA VAL A 8 1.41 28.43 0.75
C VAL A 8 1.50 26.92 0.94
N ARG A 9 2.06 26.47 2.07
CA ARG A 9 2.11 25.05 2.42
C ARG A 9 0.70 24.55 2.67
N PHE A 10 0.34 23.43 2.05
CA PHE A 10 -0.92 22.74 2.31
C PHE A 10 -0.86 22.09 3.70
N HIS A 11 -1.82 22.40 4.58
CA HIS A 11 -1.88 21.86 5.93
C HIS A 11 -3.04 20.89 6.05
N ALA A 12 -2.77 19.59 6.07
CA ALA A 12 -3.77 18.54 6.27
C ALA A 12 -4.33 18.56 7.70
N ARG A 13 -5.65 18.36 7.86
CA ARG A 13 -6.37 18.51 9.15
C ARG A 13 -7.27 17.32 9.52
N CYS A 14 -7.36 16.28 8.69
CA CYS A 14 -8.14 15.10 9.03
C CYS A 14 -7.40 14.24 10.08
N MET A 15 -7.80 14.33 11.35
CA MET A 15 -7.16 13.58 12.44
C MET A 15 -7.61 12.11 12.56
N GLY A 16 -8.66 11.70 11.85
CA GLY A 16 -9.12 10.31 11.78
C GLY A 16 -8.63 9.57 10.54
N MET A 17 -8.72 8.24 10.53
CA MET A 17 -8.42 7.41 9.35
C MET A 17 -9.40 7.68 8.18
N CYS A 18 -10.56 8.27 8.47
CA CYS A 18 -11.55 8.76 7.52
C CYS A 18 -12.03 10.18 7.91
N PRO A 19 -12.20 11.11 6.95
CA PRO A 19 -12.79 12.43 7.20
C PRO A 19 -14.21 12.36 7.75
N VAL A 20 -14.56 13.24 8.68
CA VAL A 20 -15.89 13.29 9.32
C VAL A 20 -17.00 13.47 8.28
N ALA A 21 -16.77 14.32 7.27
CA ALA A 21 -17.72 14.55 6.18
C ALA A 21 -17.98 13.28 5.35
N GLU A 22 -16.93 12.51 5.06
CA GLU A 22 -17.07 11.24 4.33
C GLU A 22 -17.79 10.19 5.19
N VAL A 23 -17.46 10.08 6.48
CA VAL A 23 -18.16 9.19 7.41
C VAL A 23 -19.66 9.50 7.45
N ALA A 24 -20.02 10.78 7.58
CA ALA A 24 -21.41 11.21 7.59
C ALA A 24 -22.12 10.89 6.25
N PHE A 25 -21.44 11.14 5.13
CA PHE A 25 -21.95 10.84 3.79
C PHE A 25 -22.19 9.33 3.60
N ARG A 26 -21.21 8.47 3.91
CA ARG A 26 -21.33 7.02 3.74
C ARG A 26 -22.37 6.41 4.68
N ARG A 27 -22.51 6.94 5.91
CA ARG A 27 -23.61 6.57 6.82
C ARG A 27 -24.99 6.92 6.27
N LYS A 28 -25.15 8.14 5.76
CA LYS A 28 -26.44 8.61 5.22
C LYS A 28 -26.88 7.80 4.00
N ASN A 29 -25.93 7.33 3.19
CA ASN A 29 -26.20 6.62 1.93
C ASN A 29 -26.06 5.09 2.02
N ASN A 30 -25.88 4.50 3.21
CA ASN A 30 -25.66 3.07 3.40
C ASN A 30 -24.47 2.49 2.60
N LEU A 31 -23.38 3.27 2.48
CA LEU A 31 -22.16 2.91 1.75
C LEU A 31 -21.02 2.48 2.69
N ILE A 32 -21.35 1.86 3.82
CA ILE A 32 -20.36 1.44 4.82
C ILE A 32 -19.87 0.05 4.46
N HIS A 33 -18.55 -0.09 4.32
CA HIS A 33 -17.96 -1.39 4.04
C HIS A 33 -18.07 -2.30 5.27
N ILE A 34 -18.25 -3.61 5.07
CA ILE A 34 -18.38 -4.58 6.17
C ILE A 34 -17.21 -4.54 7.16
N LEU A 35 -15.98 -4.34 6.66
CA LEU A 35 -14.76 -4.18 7.50
C LEU A 35 -14.74 -2.89 8.33
N GLU A 36 -15.61 -1.93 8.04
CA GLU A 36 -15.79 -0.70 8.81
C GLU A 36 -16.89 -0.84 9.89
N THR A 37 -17.35 -2.07 10.11
CA THR A 37 -18.42 -2.44 11.06
C THR A 37 -17.90 -3.50 12.03
N ASP A 38 -18.56 -3.65 13.19
CA ASP A 38 -18.19 -4.68 14.16
C ASP A 38 -18.58 -6.11 13.72
N ALA A 39 -19.45 -6.22 12.70
CA ALA A 39 -19.90 -7.50 12.17
C ALA A 39 -18.76 -8.31 11.52
N ALA A 40 -17.69 -7.64 11.07
CA ALA A 40 -16.58 -8.28 10.40
C ALA A 40 -15.70 -9.15 11.32
N ILE A 41 -15.68 -8.93 12.64
CA ILE A 41 -14.71 -9.60 13.56
C ILE A 41 -15.40 -10.39 14.66
N THR A 42 -16.70 -10.19 14.86
CA THR A 42 -17.43 -10.85 15.94
C THR A 42 -17.79 -12.29 15.56
N LEU A 43 -16.81 -13.20 15.65
CA LEU A 43 -17.05 -14.66 15.69
C LEU A 43 -16.99 -15.25 17.11
N GLU A 44 -16.55 -14.51 18.14
CA GLU A 44 -16.33 -15.08 19.49
C GLU A 44 -17.13 -14.45 20.65
N LYS A 45 -18.12 -13.58 20.39
CA LYS A 45 -19.08 -13.14 21.42
C LYS A 45 -20.53 -13.23 20.94
N LYS A 46 -20.95 -14.43 20.52
CA LYS A 46 -22.34 -14.86 20.72
C LYS A 46 -22.42 -15.71 22.00
N SER A 47 -22.06 -15.12 23.15
CA SER A 47 -22.48 -15.65 24.44
C SER A 47 -23.89 -15.11 24.72
N SER A 48 -24.88 -15.98 24.51
CA SER A 48 -26.20 -15.96 25.15
C SER A 48 -26.88 -14.59 25.31
N CYS A 49 -27.57 -14.13 24.28
CA CYS A 49 -28.93 -13.66 24.45
C CYS A 49 -29.69 -13.83 23.14
N ASP A 50 -30.73 -14.65 23.23
CA ASP A 50 -31.83 -14.71 22.29
C ASP A 50 -32.36 -13.29 22.06
N GLU A 51 -32.45 -12.90 20.79
CA GLU A 51 -33.59 -12.18 20.25
C GLU A 51 -33.41 -12.08 18.73
N VAL A 52 -34.14 -12.95 18.04
CA VAL A 52 -34.48 -12.76 16.63
C VAL A 52 -35.27 -11.46 16.54
N CYS A 53 -34.66 -10.42 16.00
CA CYS A 53 -35.37 -9.23 15.54
C CYS A 53 -35.04 -9.02 14.07
N GLU A 54 -35.86 -9.65 13.23
CA GLU A 54 -36.01 -9.37 11.80
C GLU A 54 -36.55 -7.95 11.62
N THR A 55 -35.66 -6.96 11.68
CA THR A 55 -35.90 -5.64 11.10
C THR A 55 -34.57 -5.11 10.60
N SER A 56 -34.41 -5.06 9.27
CA SER A 56 -33.63 -4.09 8.48
C SER A 56 -32.64 -3.19 9.26
N ARG A 57 -31.62 -3.78 9.88
CA ARG A 57 -30.59 -3.02 10.60
C ARG A 57 -29.41 -2.83 9.67
N ALA A 58 -29.31 -1.63 9.09
CA ALA A 58 -28.10 -1.18 8.42
C ALA A 58 -26.88 -1.49 9.31
N PRO A 59 -25.75 -1.93 8.74
CA PRO A 59 -24.56 -2.27 9.52
C PRO A 59 -24.19 -1.10 10.43
N LYS A 60 -24.13 -1.36 11.75
CA LYS A 60 -23.72 -0.31 12.71
C LYS A 60 -22.27 0.06 12.44
N CYS A 61 -22.09 1.25 11.90
CA CYS A 61 -20.79 1.85 11.64
C CYS A 61 -19.94 1.89 12.91
N ASN A 62 -18.70 1.39 12.85
CA ASN A 62 -17.73 1.64 13.90
C ASN A 62 -16.83 2.82 13.49
N PRO A 63 -16.93 4.00 14.16
CA PRO A 63 -16.08 5.15 13.83
C PRO A 63 -14.57 4.85 13.84
N ASN A 64 -14.12 3.91 14.66
CA ASN A 64 -12.71 3.55 14.81
C ASN A 64 -12.19 2.65 13.67
N ARG A 65 -13.09 2.13 12.82
CA ARG A 65 -12.75 1.27 11.67
C ARG A 65 -12.94 1.95 10.33
N MET A 66 -13.53 3.15 10.31
CA MET A 66 -13.75 3.91 9.09
C MET A 66 -12.41 4.32 8.47
N VAL A 67 -12.19 3.98 7.20
CA VAL A 67 -10.99 4.39 6.45
C VAL A 67 -11.41 5.09 5.16
N LYS A 68 -10.78 6.23 4.88
CA LYS A 68 -11.04 7.07 3.70
C LYS A 68 -11.00 6.25 2.40
N GLU A 69 -12.07 6.30 1.62
CA GLU A 69 -12.15 5.72 0.27
C GLU A 69 -11.32 6.50 -0.75
N TYR A 70 -10.79 5.78 -1.74
CA TYR A 70 -10.15 6.46 -2.86
C TYR A 70 -11.21 7.04 -3.80
N THR A 71 -11.34 8.37 -3.79
CA THR A 71 -12.15 9.09 -4.77
C THR A 71 -11.25 9.67 -5.85
N ARG A 72 -11.47 9.31 -7.12
CA ARG A 72 -10.87 10.02 -8.25
C ARG A 72 -11.46 11.43 -8.27
N SER A 73 -10.62 12.46 -8.33
CA SER A 73 -11.11 13.82 -8.58
C SER A 73 -11.82 13.83 -9.94
N ALA A 74 -13.15 13.90 -9.93
CA ALA A 74 -13.92 14.10 -11.14
C ALA A 74 -13.53 15.48 -11.71
N ALA A 75 -12.83 15.47 -12.84
CA ALA A 75 -12.53 16.64 -13.66
C ALA A 75 -11.88 17.84 -12.95
N GLY A 76 -10.56 17.79 -12.75
CA GLY A 76 -9.69 18.98 -12.85
C GLY A 76 -9.98 20.21 -11.99
N ARG A 77 -10.83 20.14 -10.96
CA ARG A 77 -11.18 21.28 -10.10
C ARG A 77 -11.08 20.90 -8.64
N GLY A 78 -10.42 21.78 -7.89
CA GLY A 78 -10.54 21.91 -6.45
C GLY A 78 -9.40 21.27 -5.68
N SER A 79 -8.51 22.11 -5.15
CA SER A 79 -7.74 21.84 -3.94
C SER A 79 -8.52 20.92 -2.99
N CYS A 80 -7.96 19.76 -2.63
CA CYS A 80 -8.56 18.93 -1.59
C CYS A 80 -8.74 19.78 -0.33
N HIS A 81 -9.94 19.76 0.27
CA HIS A 81 -10.14 20.48 1.53
C HIS A 81 -9.16 19.95 2.59
N PRO A 82 -8.48 20.81 3.35
CA PRO A 82 -7.61 20.43 4.46
C PRO A 82 -8.22 19.37 5.38
N GLU A 83 -9.51 19.50 5.69
CA GLU A 83 -10.29 18.63 6.56
C GLU A 83 -10.53 17.23 5.95
N SER A 84 -10.32 17.09 4.64
CA SER A 84 -10.45 15.82 3.90
C SER A 84 -9.11 15.13 3.65
N VAL A 85 -7.98 15.73 4.04
CA VAL A 85 -6.64 15.15 3.84
C VAL A 85 -6.03 14.79 5.19
N ARG A 86 -5.52 13.58 5.32
CA ARG A 86 -4.91 13.06 6.56
C ARG A 86 -3.44 13.46 6.66
N PRO A 87 -2.98 14.03 7.79
CA PRO A 87 -1.57 14.33 7.99
C PRO A 87 -0.75 13.04 8.16
N TYR A 88 0.58 13.14 7.99
CA TYR A 88 1.49 11.99 8.03
C TYR A 88 1.28 11.02 9.21
N PRO A 89 1.17 11.46 10.48
CA PRO A 89 1.00 10.53 11.59
C PRO A 89 -0.26 9.66 11.46
N VAL A 90 -1.34 10.25 10.93
CA VAL A 90 -2.60 9.56 10.69
C VAL A 90 -2.49 8.62 9.50
N LEU A 91 -1.79 9.03 8.42
CA LEU A 91 -1.54 8.16 7.26
C LEU A 91 -0.73 6.92 7.66
N LEU A 92 0.34 7.08 8.43
CA LEU A 92 1.16 5.95 8.87
C LEU A 92 0.38 5.00 9.77
N ASN A 93 -0.40 5.54 10.71
CA ASN A 93 -1.31 4.74 11.53
C ASN A 93 -2.35 4.01 10.68
N THR A 94 -2.90 4.67 9.66
CA THR A 94 -3.87 4.07 8.74
C THR A 94 -3.26 2.92 7.95
N VAL A 95 -2.05 3.07 7.40
CA VAL A 95 -1.37 1.99 6.68
C VAL A 95 -1.16 0.80 7.61
N ARG A 96 -0.65 1.02 8.83
CA ARG A 96 -0.45 -0.05 9.81
C ARG A 96 -1.75 -0.77 10.18
N TYR A 97 -2.83 -0.01 10.39
CA TYR A 97 -4.16 -0.57 10.61
C TYR A 97 -4.61 -1.45 9.44
N LEU A 98 -4.56 -0.93 8.21
CA LEU A 98 -4.96 -1.66 7.01
C LEU A 98 -4.16 -2.95 6.82
N LEU A 99 -2.85 -2.90 7.02
CA LEU A 99 -2.01 -4.10 6.88
C LEU A 99 -2.23 -5.10 8.02
N GLY A 100 -2.62 -4.62 9.21
CA GLY A 100 -3.03 -5.45 10.34
C GLY A 100 -4.25 -6.32 10.05
N LEU A 101 -5.18 -5.83 9.22
CA LEU A 101 -6.40 -6.58 8.85
C LEU A 101 -6.11 -7.93 8.19
N GLN A 102 -4.95 -8.11 7.55
CA GLN A 102 -4.56 -9.40 6.96
C GLN A 102 -4.34 -10.49 8.02
N LYS A 103 -4.04 -10.10 9.25
CA LYS A 103 -3.79 -11.01 10.38
C LYS A 103 -5.02 -11.17 11.28
N GLU A 104 -6.05 -10.38 11.07
CA GLU A 104 -7.28 -10.44 11.87
C GLU A 104 -8.16 -11.60 11.38
N ASN A 105 -8.74 -12.34 12.32
CA ASN A 105 -9.79 -13.32 12.00
C ASN A 105 -11.07 -12.55 11.65
N VAL A 106 -11.24 -12.27 10.37
CA VAL A 106 -12.43 -11.62 9.84
C VAL A 106 -13.41 -12.64 9.25
N THR A 107 -14.70 -12.32 9.29
CA THR A 107 -15.80 -13.17 8.78
C THR A 107 -15.91 -13.16 7.26
N VAL A 108 -15.18 -12.28 6.59
CA VAL A 108 -15.24 -12.09 5.14
C VAL A 108 -14.10 -12.80 4.45
N ASP A 109 -14.29 -13.10 3.17
CA ASP A 109 -13.27 -13.74 2.36
C ASP A 109 -12.05 -12.83 2.14
N TRP A 110 -10.92 -13.46 1.83
CA TRP A 110 -9.66 -12.77 1.60
C TRP A 110 -9.74 -11.72 0.49
N ALA A 111 -10.49 -11.96 -0.59
CA ALA A 111 -10.56 -11.06 -1.73
C ALA A 111 -11.30 -9.76 -1.37
N THR A 112 -12.32 -9.85 -0.50
CA THR A 112 -12.98 -8.69 0.10
C THR A 112 -12.01 -7.85 0.95
N VAL A 113 -11.17 -8.50 1.78
CA VAL A 113 -10.15 -7.80 2.59
C VAL A 113 -9.10 -7.13 1.69
N TYR A 114 -8.57 -7.87 0.72
CA TYR A 114 -7.60 -7.39 -0.23
C TYR A 114 -8.12 -6.19 -1.03
N GLY A 115 -9.35 -6.27 -1.56
CA GLY A 115 -9.98 -5.18 -2.31
C GLY A 115 -10.13 -3.91 -1.48
N PHE A 116 -10.57 -4.07 -0.22
CA PHE A 116 -10.65 -2.96 0.74
C PHE A 116 -9.27 -2.33 0.98
N ILE A 117 -8.26 -3.12 1.35
CA ILE A 117 -6.92 -2.60 1.62
C ILE A 117 -6.36 -1.86 0.40
N CYS A 118 -6.45 -2.46 -0.79
CA CYS A 118 -5.96 -1.85 -2.03
C CYS A 118 -6.57 -0.47 -2.32
N ASP A 119 -7.89 -0.34 -2.18
CA ASP A 119 -8.59 0.94 -2.35
C ASP A 119 -8.11 1.97 -1.32
N ARG A 120 -8.12 1.60 -0.03
CA ARG A 120 -7.77 2.52 1.06
C ARG A 120 -6.30 2.93 1.03
N LEU A 121 -5.40 2.05 0.63
CA LEU A 121 -3.99 2.37 0.40
C LEU A 121 -3.80 3.36 -0.76
N ARG A 122 -4.61 3.27 -1.82
CA ARG A 122 -4.61 4.26 -2.89
C ARG A 122 -5.04 5.65 -2.37
N ALA A 123 -6.03 5.71 -1.47
CA ALA A 123 -6.41 6.96 -0.80
C ALA A 123 -5.28 7.53 0.07
N VAL A 124 -4.49 6.68 0.74
CA VAL A 124 -3.30 7.11 1.51
C VAL A 124 -2.25 7.74 0.58
N ARG A 125 -1.91 7.10 -0.54
CA ARG A 125 -0.95 7.68 -1.50
C ARG A 125 -1.43 8.97 -2.14
N PHE A 126 -2.74 9.08 -2.37
CA PHE A 126 -3.34 10.31 -2.85
C PHE A 126 -3.13 11.45 -1.85
N ASP A 127 -3.47 11.24 -0.57
CA ASP A 127 -3.25 12.24 0.49
C ASP A 127 -1.78 12.61 0.64
N MET A 128 -0.87 11.64 0.52
CA MET A 128 0.58 11.87 0.53
C MET A 128 1.03 12.80 -0.61
N THR A 129 0.53 12.54 -1.83
CA THR A 129 0.85 13.34 -3.03
C THR A 129 0.29 14.76 -2.94
N VAL A 130 -0.96 14.90 -2.47
CA VAL A 130 -1.63 16.20 -2.27
C VAL A 130 -0.83 17.08 -1.31
N GLN A 131 -0.32 16.50 -0.22
CA GLN A 131 0.49 17.21 0.76
C GLN A 131 1.90 17.56 0.28
N ARG A 132 2.36 17.00 -0.86
CA ARG A 132 3.76 17.06 -1.29
C ARG A 132 4.69 16.70 -0.14
N MET A 133 4.42 15.55 0.46
CA MET A 133 5.07 15.08 1.67
C MET A 133 6.60 15.08 1.53
N ASN A 134 7.30 15.33 2.64
CA ASN A 134 8.76 15.29 2.66
C ASN A 134 9.30 13.87 2.36
N VAL A 135 10.57 13.79 2.00
CA VAL A 135 11.23 12.55 1.56
C VAL A 135 11.11 11.43 2.59
N GLU A 136 11.51 11.69 3.84
CA GLU A 136 11.54 10.67 4.90
C GLU A 136 10.15 10.09 5.21
N ASN A 137 9.16 10.97 5.35
CA ASN A 137 7.79 10.55 5.59
C ASN A 137 7.18 9.79 4.40
N SER A 138 7.54 10.18 3.16
CA SER A 138 7.08 9.49 1.95
C SER A 138 7.70 8.10 1.84
N LEU A 139 9.02 7.98 2.07
CA LEU A 139 9.71 6.70 2.10
C LEU A 139 9.12 5.78 3.17
N SER A 140 8.94 6.28 4.39
CA SER A 140 8.32 5.54 5.49
C SER A 140 6.95 4.96 5.12
N LEU A 141 6.08 5.74 4.47
CA LEU A 141 4.78 5.24 4.00
C LEU A 141 4.94 4.20 2.89
N LEU A 142 5.73 4.51 1.86
CA LEU A 142 5.89 3.65 0.69
C LEU A 142 6.55 2.31 1.05
N GLU A 143 7.59 2.32 1.87
CA GLU A 143 8.28 1.12 2.33
C GLU A 143 7.40 0.25 3.25
N THR A 144 6.43 0.84 3.93
CA THR A 144 5.41 0.08 4.66
C THR A 144 4.40 -0.57 3.69
N MET A 145 4.08 0.09 2.58
CA MET A 145 3.05 -0.35 1.62
C MET A 145 3.55 -1.33 0.55
N ILE A 146 4.79 -1.18 0.07
CA ILE A 146 5.36 -1.99 -1.02
C ILE A 146 5.35 -3.48 -0.69
N PRO A 147 5.72 -3.93 0.53
CA PRO A 147 5.68 -5.35 0.89
C PRO A 147 4.32 -5.98 0.68
N PHE A 148 3.24 -5.26 1.05
CA PHE A 148 1.89 -5.73 0.84
C PHE A 148 1.59 -5.99 -0.63
N TYR A 149 1.94 -5.05 -1.51
CA TYR A 149 1.70 -5.22 -2.95
C TYR A 149 2.51 -6.39 -3.52
N ILE A 150 3.80 -6.53 -3.18
CA ILE A 150 4.62 -7.66 -3.65
C ILE A 150 4.04 -8.99 -3.17
N SER A 151 3.79 -9.14 -1.87
CA SER A 151 3.28 -10.40 -1.32
C SER A 151 1.88 -10.74 -1.85
N THR A 152 0.98 -9.76 -1.97
CA THR A 152 -0.37 -10.03 -2.50
C THR A 152 -0.39 -10.25 -4.01
N PHE A 153 0.56 -9.69 -4.77
CA PHE A 153 0.76 -10.06 -6.16
C PHE A 153 1.07 -11.55 -6.28
N TYR A 154 2.07 -12.03 -5.53
CA TYR A 154 2.45 -13.44 -5.52
C TYR A 154 1.28 -14.36 -5.13
N GLU A 155 0.53 -14.02 -4.07
CA GLU A 155 -0.63 -14.80 -3.64
C GLU A 155 -1.75 -14.83 -4.69
N CYS A 156 -2.00 -13.71 -5.37
CA CYS A 156 -3.00 -13.62 -6.45
C CYS A 156 -2.59 -14.35 -7.73
N GLU A 157 -1.31 -14.42 -8.06
CA GLU A 157 -0.86 -15.21 -9.21
C GLU A 157 -0.90 -16.72 -8.91
N ARG A 158 -0.83 -17.12 -7.64
CA ARG A 158 -0.93 -18.53 -7.20
C ARG A 158 -2.36 -19.03 -7.02
N ASN A 159 -3.27 -18.14 -6.63
CA ASN A 159 -4.65 -18.50 -6.29
C ASN A 159 -5.64 -17.67 -7.12
N PRO A 160 -6.65 -18.28 -7.75
CA PRO A 160 -7.63 -17.55 -8.52
C PRO A 160 -8.57 -16.75 -7.60
N PHE A 161 -8.54 -15.42 -7.69
CA PHE A 161 -9.48 -14.54 -6.99
C PHE A 161 -10.38 -13.81 -7.99
N PRO A 162 -11.72 -13.94 -7.90
CA PRO A 162 -12.64 -13.36 -8.89
C PRO A 162 -12.54 -11.83 -9.06
N THR A 163 -12.12 -11.11 -8.02
CA THR A 163 -12.05 -9.65 -8.00
C THR A 163 -10.64 -9.10 -8.25
N TYR A 164 -9.64 -9.96 -8.46
CA TYR A 164 -8.27 -9.55 -8.71
C TYR A 164 -8.11 -9.06 -10.16
N ASP A 165 -7.80 -7.77 -10.30
CA ASP A 165 -7.35 -7.18 -11.55
C ASP A 165 -5.82 -7.02 -11.53
N ARG A 166 -5.15 -7.92 -12.25
CA ARG A 166 -3.69 -7.93 -12.40
C ARG A 166 -3.13 -6.62 -12.95
N HIS A 167 -3.79 -6.02 -13.94
CA HIS A 167 -3.32 -4.77 -14.54
C HIS A 167 -3.40 -3.62 -13.53
N LEU A 168 -4.53 -3.51 -12.82
CA LEU A 168 -4.72 -2.52 -11.77
C LEU A 168 -3.68 -2.71 -10.65
N HIS A 169 -3.46 -3.94 -10.18
CA HIS A 169 -2.46 -4.25 -9.16
C HIS A 169 -1.07 -3.79 -9.59
N MET A 170 -0.62 -4.24 -10.77
CA MET A 170 0.69 -3.88 -11.32
C MET A 170 0.85 -2.36 -11.47
N GLN A 171 -0.22 -1.66 -11.84
CA GLN A 171 -0.22 -0.19 -11.88
C GLN A 171 -0.03 0.42 -10.48
N GLN A 172 -0.68 -0.11 -9.44
CA GLN A 172 -0.51 0.38 -8.06
C GLN A 172 0.93 0.17 -7.57
N LEU A 173 1.50 -1.01 -7.78
CA LEU A 173 2.87 -1.32 -7.38
C LEU A 173 3.89 -0.46 -8.15
N LYS A 174 3.71 -0.31 -9.46
CA LYS A 174 4.54 0.58 -10.29
C LYS A 174 4.50 2.03 -9.80
N GLU A 175 3.33 2.54 -9.42
CA GLU A 175 3.17 3.89 -8.88
C GLU A 175 3.92 4.03 -7.53
N CYS A 176 3.80 3.05 -6.62
CA CYS A 176 4.57 3.01 -5.38
C CYS A 176 6.08 3.05 -5.65
N PHE A 177 6.59 2.18 -6.52
CA PHE A 177 8.02 2.14 -6.85
C PHE A 177 8.49 3.41 -7.54
N SER A 178 7.68 4.04 -8.39
CA SER A 178 8.03 5.29 -9.06
C SER A 178 8.20 6.44 -8.05
N LEU A 179 7.27 6.55 -7.09
CA LEU A 179 7.33 7.54 -6.03
C LEU A 179 8.50 7.28 -5.06
N TRP A 180 8.75 6.00 -4.75
CA TRP A 180 9.85 5.57 -3.89
C TRP A 180 11.19 5.87 -4.56
N ARG A 181 11.36 5.51 -5.84
CA ARG A 181 12.56 5.79 -6.63
C ARG A 181 12.85 7.28 -6.78
N ALA A 182 11.83 8.12 -6.90
CA ALA A 182 12.00 9.57 -6.94
C ALA A 182 12.48 10.15 -5.59
N SER A 183 12.38 9.40 -4.50
CA SER A 183 12.69 9.84 -3.14
C SER A 183 13.98 9.23 -2.60
N VAL A 184 14.29 7.99 -2.96
CA VAL A 184 15.38 7.18 -2.40
C VAL A 184 16.77 7.82 -2.54
N ASP A 185 17.08 8.47 -3.68
CA ASP A 185 18.39 9.09 -3.88
C ASP A 185 18.63 10.31 -2.99
N ARG A 186 17.56 10.87 -2.40
CA ARG A 186 17.59 12.05 -1.53
C ARG A 186 17.60 11.68 -0.04
N SER A 187 17.55 10.40 0.30
CA SER A 187 17.60 9.92 1.69
C SER A 187 18.88 9.16 1.96
N THR A 188 19.31 9.20 3.22
CA THR A 188 20.43 8.42 3.75
C THR A 188 19.99 7.09 4.34
N SER A 189 18.69 6.93 4.61
CA SER A 189 18.11 5.73 5.23
C SER A 189 17.12 5.10 4.26
N VAL A 190 17.40 3.87 3.83
CA VAL A 190 16.59 3.15 2.84
C VAL A 190 16.40 1.73 3.34
N ASP A 191 15.19 1.18 3.24
CA ASP A 191 14.98 -0.24 3.51
C ASP A 191 15.66 -1.06 2.40
N ILE A 192 16.75 -1.75 2.76
CA ILE A 192 17.56 -2.56 1.86
C ILE A 192 16.69 -3.63 1.19
N ARG A 193 15.70 -4.23 1.87
CA ARG A 193 14.83 -5.25 1.27
C ARG A 193 13.99 -4.66 0.15
N ILE A 194 13.45 -3.46 0.35
CA ILE A 194 12.69 -2.74 -0.69
C ILE A 194 13.60 -2.38 -1.86
N ALA A 195 14.84 -1.98 -1.60
CA ALA A 195 15.82 -1.71 -2.65
C ALA A 195 16.13 -2.95 -3.50
N ILE A 196 16.31 -4.12 -2.87
CA ILE A 196 16.50 -5.39 -3.57
C ILE A 196 15.26 -5.74 -4.40
N CYS A 197 14.06 -5.63 -3.82
CA CYS A 197 12.81 -5.89 -4.54
C CYS A 197 12.66 -4.96 -5.76
N PHE A 198 13.01 -3.69 -5.62
CA PHE A 198 12.99 -2.74 -6.75
C PHE A 198 13.97 -3.11 -7.85
N LEU A 199 15.19 -3.56 -7.50
CA LEU A 199 16.17 -4.01 -8.49
C LEU A 199 15.70 -5.26 -9.24
N LEU A 200 15.15 -6.23 -8.51
CA LEU A 200 14.60 -7.47 -9.09
C LEU A 200 13.36 -7.22 -9.95
N TRP A 201 12.49 -6.30 -9.54
CA TRP A 201 11.36 -5.82 -10.35
C TRP A 201 11.80 -5.30 -11.72
N ASN A 202 12.97 -4.68 -11.77
CA ASN A 202 13.56 -4.15 -13.00
C ASN A 202 14.59 -5.10 -13.62
N ALA A 203 14.71 -6.37 -13.20
CA ALA A 203 15.79 -7.27 -13.64
C ALA A 203 15.85 -7.47 -15.16
N LEU A 204 14.68 -7.48 -15.82
CA LEU A 204 14.52 -7.60 -17.27
C LEU A 204 14.76 -6.29 -18.04
N ALA A 205 14.87 -5.15 -17.35
CA ALA A 205 15.19 -3.88 -18.00
C ALA A 205 16.63 -3.90 -18.54
N VAL A 206 16.86 -3.19 -19.65
CA VAL A 206 18.18 -3.10 -20.29
C VAL A 206 19.21 -2.49 -19.33
N GLU A 207 18.76 -1.53 -18.53
CA GLU A 207 19.56 -0.76 -17.58
C GLU A 207 19.77 -1.47 -16.23
N SER A 208 19.26 -2.69 -16.02
CA SER A 208 19.22 -3.34 -14.69
C SER A 208 20.59 -3.48 -14.01
N LEU A 209 21.62 -3.87 -14.76
CA LEU A 209 23.01 -3.93 -14.24
C LEU A 209 23.59 -2.54 -13.96
N ALA A 210 23.27 -1.54 -14.78
CA ALA A 210 23.73 -0.16 -14.57
C ALA A 210 23.10 0.43 -13.31
N LEU A 211 21.81 0.15 -13.10
CA LEU A 211 21.07 0.51 -11.90
C LEU A 211 21.68 -0.15 -10.66
N LEU A 212 21.93 -1.47 -10.70
CA LEU A 212 22.60 -2.17 -9.60
C LEU A 212 23.98 -1.56 -9.29
N HIS A 213 24.79 -1.30 -10.32
CA HIS A 213 26.11 -0.69 -10.15
C HIS A 213 26.04 0.66 -9.44
N SER A 214 25.05 1.50 -9.78
CA SER A 214 24.85 2.80 -9.12
C SER A 214 24.57 2.68 -7.62
N TRP A 215 24.10 1.52 -7.15
CA TRP A 215 23.68 1.28 -5.77
C TRP A 215 24.60 0.31 -5.00
N LYS A 216 25.70 -0.17 -5.60
CA LYS A 216 26.65 -1.11 -4.96
C LYS A 216 27.15 -0.64 -3.59
N VAL A 217 27.32 0.68 -3.40
CA VAL A 217 27.80 1.26 -2.12
C VAL A 217 26.70 1.29 -1.04
N ARG A 218 25.42 1.22 -1.43
CA ARG A 218 24.27 1.27 -0.51
C ARG A 218 23.81 -0.11 -0.05
N LEU A 219 24.28 -1.18 -0.70
CA LEU A 219 23.82 -2.53 -0.46
C LEU A 219 24.93 -3.37 0.19
N PRO A 220 24.57 -4.33 1.07
CA PRO A 220 25.49 -5.37 1.48
C PRO A 220 26.06 -6.10 0.26
N ILE A 221 27.33 -6.51 0.35
CA ILE A 221 28.05 -7.10 -0.78
C ILE A 221 27.42 -8.43 -1.23
N GLU A 222 26.95 -9.24 -0.27
CA GLU A 222 26.31 -10.53 -0.50
C GLU A 222 25.01 -10.38 -1.28
N LEU A 223 24.18 -9.39 -0.91
CA LEU A 223 22.92 -9.10 -1.58
C LEU A 223 23.15 -8.49 -2.97
N SER A 224 24.20 -7.69 -3.13
CA SER A 224 24.60 -7.13 -4.43
C SER A 224 24.96 -8.24 -5.40
N TYR A 225 25.78 -9.22 -4.97
CA TYR A 225 26.11 -10.38 -5.78
C TYR A 225 24.91 -11.27 -6.07
N PHE A 226 24.01 -11.47 -5.10
CA PHE A 226 22.78 -12.20 -5.31
C PHE A 226 21.93 -11.57 -6.44
N VAL A 227 21.69 -10.25 -6.39
CA VAL A 227 20.91 -9.56 -7.43
C VAL A 227 21.61 -9.62 -8.79
N GLU A 228 22.94 -9.41 -8.82
CA GLU A 228 23.74 -9.53 -10.04
C GLU A 228 23.58 -10.92 -10.67
N ASP A 229 23.71 -11.97 -9.86
CA ASP A 229 23.58 -13.36 -10.28
C ASP A 229 22.18 -13.70 -10.79
N VAL A 230 21.13 -13.17 -10.15
CA VAL A 230 19.75 -13.34 -10.63
C VAL A 230 19.58 -12.67 -12.00
N ILE A 231 20.01 -11.41 -12.15
CA ILE A 231 19.92 -10.67 -13.42
C ILE A 231 20.68 -11.41 -14.54
N LEU A 232 21.91 -11.84 -14.28
CA LEU A 232 22.73 -12.56 -15.25
C LEU A 232 22.13 -13.92 -15.60
N SER A 233 21.60 -14.66 -14.63
CA SER A 233 20.95 -15.96 -14.87
C SER A 233 19.77 -15.82 -15.83
N ILE A 234 18.95 -14.79 -15.66
CA ILE A 234 17.81 -14.51 -16.55
C ILE A 234 18.30 -14.11 -17.95
N ARG A 235 19.24 -13.16 -18.05
CA ARG A 235 19.76 -12.68 -19.35
C ARG A 235 20.46 -13.78 -20.16
N MET A 236 21.10 -14.73 -19.49
CA MET A 236 21.78 -15.88 -20.10
C MET A 236 20.85 -17.09 -20.33
N ASN A 237 19.55 -16.99 -20.03
CA ASN A 237 18.60 -18.11 -20.05
C ASN A 237 19.04 -19.31 -19.18
N ASN A 238 19.83 -19.08 -18.13
CA ASN A 238 20.27 -20.12 -17.20
C ASN A 238 19.27 -20.28 -16.06
N PHE A 239 18.11 -20.86 -16.38
CA PHE A 239 17.02 -21.05 -15.42
C PHE A 239 17.37 -22.02 -14.28
N VAL A 240 18.26 -22.99 -14.52
CA VAL A 240 18.77 -23.89 -13.46
C VAL A 240 19.49 -23.10 -12.37
N ARG A 241 20.35 -22.14 -12.76
CA ARG A 241 21.01 -21.25 -11.79
C ARG A 241 20.00 -20.34 -11.10
N PHE A 242 19.06 -19.76 -11.85
CA PHE A 242 18.00 -18.93 -11.28
C PHE A 242 17.22 -19.65 -10.17
N PHE A 243 16.70 -20.85 -10.42
CA PHE A 243 15.93 -21.59 -9.42
C PHE A 243 16.78 -22.02 -8.22
N ARG A 244 18.08 -22.35 -8.42
CA ARG A 244 19.01 -22.62 -7.30
C ARG A 244 19.28 -21.38 -6.44
N LEU A 245 19.28 -20.19 -7.03
CA LEU A 245 19.41 -18.93 -6.28
C LEU A 245 18.12 -18.65 -5.51
N LEU A 246 16.96 -18.85 -6.14
CA LEU A 246 15.66 -18.67 -5.51
C LEU A 246 15.46 -19.62 -4.31
N GLU A 247 15.83 -20.89 -4.43
CA GLU A 247 15.74 -21.88 -3.34
C GLU A 247 16.59 -21.49 -2.12
N LYS A 248 17.70 -20.78 -2.33
CA LYS A 248 18.57 -20.29 -1.25
C LYS A 248 18.08 -18.99 -0.60
N GLN A 249 17.10 -18.30 -1.22
CA GLN A 249 16.60 -17.03 -0.69
C GLN A 249 15.62 -17.29 0.45
N ALA A 250 16.01 -16.91 1.66
CA ALA A 250 15.22 -17.11 2.87
C ALA A 250 14.22 -15.97 3.12
N ASP A 251 14.42 -14.78 2.54
CA ASP A 251 13.47 -13.67 2.70
C ASP A 251 12.27 -13.87 1.77
N PRO A 252 11.06 -14.12 2.30
CA PRO A 252 9.89 -14.40 1.48
C PRO A 252 9.50 -13.21 0.62
N LEU A 253 9.78 -11.97 1.04
CA LEU A 253 9.46 -10.79 0.26
C LEU A 253 10.36 -10.69 -0.98
N ILE A 254 11.64 -11.04 -0.85
CA ILE A 254 12.60 -11.01 -1.98
C ILE A 254 12.31 -12.16 -2.95
N SER A 255 11.80 -13.29 -2.45
CA SER A 255 11.44 -14.45 -3.27
C SER A 255 10.13 -14.27 -4.05
N CYS A 256 9.20 -13.44 -3.56
CA CYS A 256 7.95 -13.08 -4.25
C CYS A 256 8.21 -12.19 -5.47
#